data_AF-A0A6A5GFI9-F1
#
_entry.id   AF-A0A6A5GFI9-F1
#
_cell.length_a   1.000
_cell.length_b   1.000
_cell.length_c   1.000
_cell.angle_alpha   90.00
_cell.angle_beta   90.00
_cell.angle_gamma   90.00
#
_symmetry.space_group_name_H-M   'P 1'
#
loop_
_entity.id
_entity.type
_entity.pdbx_description
1 polymer ?
#
loop_
_entity_poly.entity_id
_entity_poly.type
_entity_poly.pdbx_seq_one_letter_code
_entity_poly.pdbx_strand_id
1 'polypeptide(L)'
;MTTFLFVFFLAVSPTLSIILGGDGGGGGFHGGGHSGGRSSSSSSSSGSWSSEEHGHGGHRPPHRPRPTVPPRSECDSGWLRFERPSGLIWCIYIAFSGVTNGYFSQSEAQVACTALGATLTGFQNDNERMTVATTALANVTARGGQVAGLWLGATNLPGCRSPSCGPFNTFQWTDGFTTGVGGLKWGVGEPDGNNWPGPTACIQQFIISPNFVAGANEFAGWKGAFVNGDLDKYACVSPAYPYTRMYACGKVGVRQ
;
A
#
# COMPACT_ATOMS: atom_id res chain seq x y z
N MET A 1 -23.65 -39.08 -32.78
CA MET A 1 -23.83 -39.17 -31.32
C MET A 1 -22.89 -40.22 -30.82
N THR A 2 -21.74 -39.81 -30.28
CA THR A 2 -20.65 -40.68 -29.86
C THR A 2 -20.39 -40.38 -28.39
N THR A 3 -20.76 -41.33 -27.54
CA THR A 3 -20.72 -41.22 -26.08
C THR A 3 -19.27 -41.41 -25.60
N PHE A 4 -18.65 -40.36 -25.07
CA PHE A 4 -17.35 -40.44 -24.41
C PHE A 4 -17.53 -40.75 -22.92
N LEU A 5 -17.06 -41.92 -22.50
CA LEU A 5 -16.98 -42.37 -21.11
C LEU A 5 -15.75 -41.72 -20.45
N PHE A 6 -15.97 -40.83 -19.49
CA PHE A 6 -14.92 -40.27 -18.64
C PHE A 6 -14.65 -41.20 -17.45
N VAL A 7 -13.45 -41.78 -17.38
CA VAL A 7 -12.97 -42.52 -16.21
C VAL A 7 -12.20 -41.55 -15.31
N PHE A 8 -12.77 -41.23 -14.14
CA PHE A 8 -12.13 -40.46 -13.09
C PHE A 8 -11.14 -41.34 -12.31
N PHE A 9 -9.84 -41.05 -12.40
CA PHE A 9 -8.84 -41.59 -11.48
C PHE A 9 -8.70 -40.64 -10.28
N LEU A 10 -9.25 -41.05 -9.13
CA LEU A 10 -9.01 -40.44 -7.83
C LEU A 10 -7.68 -40.96 -7.27
N ALA A 11 -6.60 -40.19 -7.44
CA ALA A 11 -5.35 -40.45 -6.74
C ALA A 11 -5.36 -39.71 -5.39
N VAL A 12 -5.51 -40.48 -4.32
CA VAL A 12 -5.40 -40.01 -2.93
C VAL A 12 -3.93 -40.15 -2.51
N SER A 13 -3.19 -39.06 -2.41
CA SER A 13 -1.83 -39.06 -1.85
C SER A 13 -1.88 -38.76 -0.33
N PRO A 14 -1.37 -39.64 0.54
CA PRO A 14 -1.25 -39.36 1.96
C PRO A 14 -0.06 -38.45 2.24
N THR A 15 -0.31 -37.34 2.94
CA THR A 15 0.70 -36.44 3.51
C THR A 15 1.33 -37.07 4.75
N LEU A 16 2.66 -37.20 4.76
CA LEU A 16 3.46 -37.45 5.96
C LEU A 16 3.85 -36.10 6.58
N SER A 17 3.27 -35.78 7.74
CA SER A 17 3.70 -34.68 8.60
C SER A 17 4.73 -35.19 9.59
N ILE A 18 5.91 -34.56 9.65
CA ILE A 18 6.86 -34.74 10.75
C ILE A 18 6.78 -33.48 11.63
N ILE A 19 6.32 -33.68 12.86
CA ILE A 19 6.35 -32.72 13.95
C ILE A 19 7.66 -32.96 14.71
N LEU A 20 8.51 -31.94 14.81
CA LEU A 20 9.54 -31.85 15.84
C LEU A 20 9.28 -30.57 16.62
N GLY A 21 8.78 -30.72 17.84
CA GLY A 21 8.77 -29.69 18.87
C GLY A 21 10.04 -29.76 19.71
N GLY A 22 10.40 -28.63 20.34
CA GLY A 22 11.43 -28.59 21.38
C GLY A 22 12.00 -27.20 21.65
N ASP A 23 11.40 -26.50 22.62
CA ASP A 23 11.96 -25.60 23.64
C ASP A 23 12.95 -24.45 23.29
N GLY A 24 12.51 -23.22 23.60
CA GLY A 24 12.80 -22.60 24.90
C GLY A 24 14.10 -21.80 25.09
N GLY A 25 13.95 -20.50 25.42
CA GLY A 25 14.93 -19.64 26.12
C GLY A 25 15.75 -18.72 25.20
N GLY A 26 15.75 -17.39 25.27
CA GLY A 26 15.47 -16.48 26.38
C GLY A 26 16.79 -15.97 26.97
N GLY A 27 17.17 -14.71 26.71
CA GLY A 27 18.25 -14.03 27.45
C GLY A 27 19.07 -13.03 26.64
N GLY A 28 18.58 -11.80 26.52
CA GLY A 28 19.32 -10.66 26.00
C GLY A 28 20.36 -10.15 27.00
N PHE A 29 21.55 -9.85 26.48
CA PHE A 29 22.56 -9.02 27.13
C PHE A 29 22.26 -7.56 26.77
N HIS A 30 22.13 -6.66 27.74
CA HIS A 30 22.66 -5.29 27.70
C HIS A 30 22.59 -4.71 29.12
N GLY A 31 23.76 -4.40 29.68
CA GLY A 31 23.93 -3.87 31.03
C GLY A 31 24.00 -2.35 31.11
N GLY A 32 23.82 -1.86 32.34
CA GLY A 32 24.29 -0.57 32.88
C GLY A 32 23.55 0.67 32.36
N GLY A 33 23.10 1.64 33.14
CA GLY A 33 23.35 1.96 34.54
C GLY A 33 23.34 3.48 34.71
N HIS A 34 22.28 3.99 35.35
CA HIS A 34 22.18 5.12 36.28
C HIS A 34 22.62 6.56 35.93
N SER A 35 21.84 7.47 36.57
CA SER A 35 22.07 8.90 36.88
C SER A 35 21.80 9.86 35.72
N GLY A 36 21.08 10.97 35.87
CA GLY A 36 20.64 11.74 37.04
C GLY A 36 20.62 13.20 36.59
N GLY A 37 19.56 13.95 36.84
CA GLY A 37 19.52 15.37 36.43
C GLY A 37 18.14 15.99 36.49
N ARG A 38 17.81 16.54 37.67
CA ARG A 38 16.61 17.33 37.93
C ARG A 38 16.80 18.78 37.47
N SER A 39 15.67 19.40 37.14
CA SER A 39 15.31 20.81 37.33
C SER A 39 16.05 21.90 36.53
N SER A 40 15.28 22.64 35.74
CA SER A 40 15.04 24.06 36.06
C SER A 40 13.83 24.59 35.28
N SER A 41 12.85 24.99 36.08
CA SER A 41 11.72 25.85 35.79
C SER A 41 12.15 27.26 35.38
N SER A 42 11.44 27.84 34.41
CA SER A 42 11.13 29.28 34.35
C SER A 42 10.07 29.48 33.27
N SER A 43 9.14 30.42 33.31
CA SER A 43 8.50 31.23 34.34
C SER A 43 7.30 31.84 33.63
N SER A 44 6.20 31.97 34.36
CA SER A 44 4.92 32.56 33.94
C SER A 44 5.07 33.98 33.39
N SER A 45 4.14 34.40 32.53
CA SER A 45 3.70 35.80 32.48
C SER A 45 2.27 35.88 31.94
N SER A 46 1.33 35.85 32.87
CA SER A 46 -0.02 36.39 32.71
C SER A 46 0.09 37.91 32.65
N GLY A 47 -0.27 38.51 31.53
CA GLY A 47 -0.39 39.97 31.40
C GLY A 47 -1.86 40.35 31.36
N SER A 48 -2.35 40.97 32.44
CA SER A 48 -3.61 41.73 32.49
C SER A 48 -3.38 43.11 31.88
N TRP A 49 -4.38 43.65 31.18
CA TRP A 49 -4.29 44.94 30.49
C TRP A 49 -5.47 45.77 30.97
N SER A 50 -5.23 46.54 32.02
CA SER A 50 -6.13 47.60 32.48
C SER A 50 -6.13 48.76 31.49
N SER A 51 -7.30 49.32 31.29
CA SER A 51 -7.58 50.56 30.57
C SER A 51 -7.09 51.77 31.35
N GLU A 52 -6.14 52.53 30.80
CA GLU A 52 -6.05 53.98 31.00
C GLU A 52 -5.53 54.65 29.73
N GLU A 53 -6.24 55.70 29.36
CA GLU A 53 -6.00 56.63 28.27
C GLU A 53 -4.79 57.51 28.60
N HIS A 54 -4.03 57.96 27.59
CA HIS A 54 -3.32 59.27 27.51
C HIS A 54 -2.23 59.23 26.41
N GLY A 55 -2.42 60.07 25.39
CA GLY A 55 -1.40 60.97 24.83
C GLY A 55 -0.14 60.43 24.12
N HIS A 56 0.04 60.94 22.88
CA HIS A 56 1.30 61.24 22.18
C HIS A 56 1.74 60.28 21.06
N GLY A 57 1.94 60.89 19.88
CA GLY A 57 2.26 60.24 18.62
C GLY A 57 3.60 59.50 18.62
N GLY A 58 3.60 58.34 17.97
CA GLY A 58 4.78 57.53 17.74
C GLY A 58 4.60 56.74 16.46
N HIS A 59 5.58 56.87 15.56
CA HIS A 59 5.62 56.22 14.26
C HIS A 59 5.49 54.69 14.38
N ARG A 60 4.49 54.14 13.68
CA ARG A 60 4.32 52.69 13.53
C ARG A 60 5.54 52.14 12.77
N PRO A 61 6.30 51.17 13.32
CA PRO A 61 7.38 50.53 12.58
C PRO A 61 6.83 49.94 11.27
N PRO A 62 7.55 50.03 10.14
CA PRO A 62 7.08 49.43 8.89
C PRO A 62 6.81 47.95 9.13
N HIS A 63 5.61 47.51 8.76
CA HIS A 63 5.22 46.11 8.75
C HIS A 63 6.27 45.34 7.95
N ARG A 64 7.08 44.51 8.62
CA ARG A 64 7.95 43.55 7.93
C ARG A 64 7.01 42.66 7.10
N PRO A 65 7.19 42.56 5.77
CA PRO A 65 6.38 41.67 4.97
C PRO A 65 6.43 40.28 5.59
N ARG A 66 5.26 39.70 5.87
CA ARG A 66 5.16 38.29 6.25
C ARG A 66 5.90 37.49 5.18
N PRO A 67 6.85 36.60 5.54
CA PRO A 67 7.51 35.76 4.56
C PRO A 67 6.45 35.05 3.73
N THR A 68 6.42 35.33 2.43
CA THR A 68 5.59 34.61 1.48
C THR A 68 6.06 33.17 1.50
N VAL A 69 5.25 32.28 2.07
CA VAL A 69 5.52 30.84 2.03
C VAL A 69 5.56 30.46 0.55
N PRO A 70 6.65 29.86 0.05
CA PRO A 70 6.72 29.47 -1.35
C PRO A 70 5.56 28.50 -1.67
N PRO A 71 4.94 28.61 -2.86
CA PRO A 71 3.82 27.76 -3.23
C PRO A 71 4.22 26.29 -3.11
N ARG A 72 3.48 25.56 -2.28
CA ARG A 72 3.69 24.13 -2.06
C ARG A 72 2.99 23.37 -3.17
N SER A 73 3.64 22.32 -3.67
CA SER A 73 2.94 21.36 -4.52
C SER A 73 1.91 20.62 -3.66
N GLU A 74 0.67 20.57 -4.13
CA GLU A 74 -0.46 19.96 -3.43
C GLU A 74 -1.14 18.90 -4.29
N CYS A 75 -1.90 18.04 -3.63
CA CYS A 75 -2.72 17.02 -4.26
C CYS A 75 -4.17 17.51 -4.38
N ASP A 76 -4.85 17.09 -5.45
CA ASP A 76 -6.29 17.36 -5.59
C ASP A 76 -7.07 16.72 -4.44
N SER A 77 -8.27 17.25 -4.17
CA SER A 77 -9.16 16.66 -3.16
C SER A 77 -9.42 15.18 -3.43
N GLY A 78 -9.33 14.35 -2.40
CA GLY A 78 -9.48 12.89 -2.50
C GLY A 78 -8.21 12.13 -2.89
N TRP A 79 -7.10 12.81 -3.17
CA TRP A 79 -5.80 12.18 -3.40
C TRP A 79 -4.96 12.20 -2.11
N LEU A 80 -4.37 11.06 -1.78
CA LEU A 80 -3.40 10.93 -0.69
C LEU A 80 -2.10 11.63 -1.08
N ARG A 81 -1.52 12.39 -0.16
CA ARG A 81 -0.28 13.16 -0.38
C ARG A 81 0.92 12.47 0.28
N PHE A 82 1.98 12.25 -0.50
CA PHE A 82 3.25 11.73 0.00
C PHE A 82 4.40 12.59 -0.48
N GLU A 83 5.37 12.84 0.41
CA GLU A 83 6.64 13.46 0.04
C GLU A 83 7.70 12.36 -0.09
N ARG A 84 8.19 12.16 -1.31
CA ARG A 84 9.18 11.11 -1.60
C ARG A 84 10.60 11.61 -1.33
N PRO A 85 11.60 10.72 -1.18
CA PRO A 85 12.98 11.10 -0.90
C PRO A 85 13.62 12.09 -1.90
N SER A 86 13.10 12.16 -3.13
CA SER A 86 13.50 13.13 -4.14
C SER A 86 13.00 14.56 -3.87
N GLY A 87 12.18 14.77 -2.84
CA GLY A 87 11.46 16.03 -2.58
C GLY A 87 10.19 16.17 -3.43
N LEU A 88 9.86 15.17 -4.26
CA LEU A 88 8.65 15.15 -5.08
C LEU A 88 7.42 14.92 -4.21
N ILE A 89 6.38 15.73 -4.44
CA ILE A 89 5.03 15.43 -3.93
C ILE A 89 4.35 14.47 -4.89
N TRP A 90 4.07 13.27 -4.40
CA TRP A 90 3.37 12.22 -5.11
C TRP A 90 1.95 12.06 -4.55
N CYS A 91 0.98 12.11 -5.45
CA CYS A 91 -0.44 12.05 -5.13
C CYS A 91 -1.00 10.70 -5.54
N ILE A 92 -1.58 9.95 -4.61
CA ILE A 92 -2.18 8.63 -4.86
C ILE A 92 -3.69 8.68 -4.71
N TYR A 93 -4.42 8.28 -5.75
CA TYR A 93 -5.86 8.08 -5.73
C TYR A 93 -6.19 6.60 -5.69
N ILE A 94 -7.17 6.22 -4.87
CA ILE A 94 -7.62 4.84 -4.71
C ILE A 94 -9.05 4.76 -5.24
N ALA A 95 -9.22 3.94 -6.26
CA ALA A 95 -10.49 3.82 -6.96
C ALA A 95 -11.07 2.41 -6.84
N PHE A 96 -12.39 2.36 -6.79
CA PHE A 96 -13.16 1.12 -6.91
C PHE A 96 -13.61 0.98 -8.37
N SER A 97 -13.29 -0.14 -9.02
CA SER A 97 -13.65 -0.34 -10.44
C SER A 97 -15.16 -0.50 -10.67
N GLY A 98 -15.92 -0.83 -9.62
CA GLY A 98 -17.31 -1.28 -9.73
C GLY A 98 -17.44 -2.77 -10.09
N VAL A 99 -16.33 -3.42 -10.44
CA VAL A 99 -16.29 -4.83 -10.84
C VAL A 99 -16.14 -5.73 -9.62
N THR A 100 -17.06 -6.69 -9.50
CA THR A 100 -17.15 -7.66 -8.39
C THR A 100 -17.15 -9.12 -8.86
N ASN A 101 -16.78 -9.36 -10.12
CA ASN A 101 -16.68 -10.69 -10.73
C ASN A 101 -15.26 -11.01 -11.25
N GLY A 102 -14.27 -10.19 -10.91
CA GLY A 102 -12.87 -10.36 -11.33
C GLY A 102 -12.53 -9.90 -12.75
N TYR A 103 -13.50 -9.45 -13.55
CA TYR A 103 -13.27 -8.99 -14.93
C TYR A 103 -12.83 -7.52 -15.01
N PHE A 104 -11.71 -7.22 -14.34
CA PHE A 104 -11.01 -5.94 -14.47
C PHE A 104 -9.50 -6.20 -14.36
N SER A 105 -8.82 -6.12 -15.49
CA SER A 105 -7.39 -6.41 -15.68
C SER A 105 -6.49 -5.26 -15.23
N GLN A 106 -5.20 -5.52 -15.10
CA GLN A 106 -4.23 -4.47 -14.78
C GLN A 106 -4.14 -3.43 -15.91
N SER A 107 -4.25 -3.84 -17.17
CA SER A 107 -4.25 -2.93 -18.31
C SER A 107 -5.45 -1.99 -18.31
N GLU A 108 -6.65 -2.49 -17.96
CA GLU A 108 -7.84 -1.64 -17.82
C GLU A 108 -7.68 -0.64 -16.67
N ALA A 109 -7.05 -1.05 -15.57
CA ALA A 109 -6.71 -0.16 -14.47
C ALA A 109 -5.72 0.95 -14.90
N GLN A 110 -4.73 0.63 -15.73
CA GLN A 110 -3.81 1.62 -16.30
C GLN A 110 -4.53 2.63 -17.20
N VAL A 111 -5.47 2.17 -18.04
CA VAL A 111 -6.31 3.05 -18.87
C VAL A 111 -7.14 3.97 -17.98
N ALA A 112 -7.73 3.44 -16.91
CA ALA A 112 -8.50 4.24 -15.96
C ALA A 112 -7.65 5.30 -15.25
N CYS A 113 -6.40 5.00 -14.88
CA CYS A 113 -5.48 6.00 -14.34
C CYS A 113 -5.09 7.06 -15.37
N THR A 114 -4.86 6.64 -16.61
CA THR A 114 -4.50 7.56 -17.70
C THR A 114 -5.59 8.59 -17.95
N ALA A 115 -6.87 8.19 -17.85
CA ALA A 115 -8.02 9.11 -17.96
C ALA A 115 -8.05 10.20 -16.86
N LEU A 116 -7.33 9.99 -15.74
CA LEU A 116 -7.19 10.94 -14.64
C LEU A 116 -5.90 11.79 -14.72
N GLY A 117 -5.14 11.68 -15.83
CA GLY A 117 -3.81 12.28 -15.95
C GLY A 117 -2.78 11.66 -15.01
N ALA A 118 -2.94 10.37 -14.71
CA ALA A 118 -2.12 9.60 -13.77
C ALA A 118 -1.66 8.28 -14.40
N THR A 119 -0.87 7.51 -13.66
CA THR A 119 -0.48 6.14 -14.01
C THR A 119 -0.77 5.19 -12.85
N LEU A 120 -0.83 3.87 -13.06
CA LEU A 120 -0.84 2.96 -11.91
C LEU A 120 0.41 3.21 -11.06
N THR A 121 0.23 3.36 -9.75
CA THR A 121 1.32 3.76 -8.85
C THR A 121 2.12 2.56 -8.35
N GLY A 122 3.41 2.78 -8.07
CA GLY A 122 4.20 1.99 -7.15
C GLY A 122 4.24 2.60 -5.74
N PHE A 123 4.88 1.89 -4.80
CA PHE A 123 5.08 2.35 -3.43
C PHE A 123 6.55 2.58 -3.11
N GLN A 124 6.88 3.79 -2.66
CA GLN A 124 8.25 4.18 -2.32
C GLN A 124 8.72 3.55 -1.00
N ASN A 125 7.80 3.31 -0.07
CA ASN A 125 8.07 2.79 1.27
C ASN A 125 6.81 2.17 1.90
N ASP A 126 6.98 1.57 3.07
CA ASP A 126 5.89 0.98 3.85
C ASP A 126 4.79 1.98 4.24
N ASN A 127 5.13 3.25 4.46
CA ASN A 127 4.13 4.26 4.81
C ASN A 127 3.15 4.50 3.65
N GLU A 128 3.65 4.60 2.40
CA GLU A 128 2.79 4.67 1.22
C GLU A 128 1.92 3.41 1.10
N ARG A 129 2.56 2.22 1.17
CA ARG A 129 1.87 0.92 1.04
C ARG A 129 0.74 0.76 2.06
N MET A 130 1.02 1.01 3.34
CA MET A 130 0.06 0.78 4.43
C MET A 130 -1.02 1.85 4.52
N THR A 131 -0.71 3.09 4.16
CA THR A 131 -1.74 4.14 4.06
C THR A 131 -2.74 3.77 2.98
N VAL A 132 -2.26 3.37 1.79
CA VAL A 132 -3.13 2.92 0.70
C VAL A 132 -3.95 1.69 1.09
N ALA A 133 -3.33 0.69 1.72
CA ALA A 133 -4.02 -0.50 2.18
C ALA A 133 -5.12 -0.21 3.20
N THR A 134 -4.87 0.70 4.14
CA THR A 134 -5.83 1.06 5.19
C THR A 134 -7.02 1.82 4.61
N THR A 135 -6.76 2.79 3.73
CA THR A 135 -7.82 3.53 3.04
C THR A 135 -8.62 2.62 2.10
N ALA A 136 -7.97 1.73 1.37
CA ALA A 136 -8.65 0.76 0.50
C ALA A 136 -9.51 -0.21 1.31
N LEU A 137 -9.02 -0.71 2.44
CA LEU A 137 -9.80 -1.59 3.31
C LEU A 137 -11.06 -0.88 3.84
N ALA A 138 -10.94 0.37 4.28
CA ALA A 138 -12.11 1.16 4.70
C ALA A 138 -13.14 1.31 3.56
N ASN A 139 -12.71 1.51 2.33
CA ASN A 139 -13.60 1.58 1.16
C ASN A 139 -14.29 0.25 0.85
N VAL A 140 -13.58 -0.87 1.02
CA VAL A 140 -14.13 -2.22 0.82
C VAL A 140 -15.17 -2.55 1.89
N THR A 141 -14.85 -2.30 3.15
CA THR A 141 -15.75 -2.60 4.28
C THR A 141 -16.99 -1.71 4.29
N ALA A 142 -16.87 -0.43 3.91
CA ALA A 142 -18.00 0.47 3.73
C ALA A 142 -19.01 -0.02 2.66
N ARG A 143 -18.58 -0.90 1.75
CA ARG A 143 -19.41 -1.52 0.71
C ARG A 143 -19.87 -2.93 1.08
N GLY A 144 -19.64 -3.36 2.32
CA GLY A 144 -19.99 -4.70 2.81
C GLY A 144 -19.02 -5.81 2.37
N GLY A 145 -17.90 -5.47 1.73
CA GLY A 145 -16.87 -6.44 1.35
C GLY A 145 -15.90 -6.73 2.49
N GLN A 146 -15.18 -7.84 2.41
CA GLN A 146 -14.10 -8.20 3.34
C GLN A 146 -12.75 -8.35 2.66
N VAL A 147 -12.72 -8.45 1.33
CA VAL A 147 -11.51 -8.67 0.57
C VAL A 147 -11.60 -8.01 -0.81
N ALA A 148 -10.49 -7.51 -1.32
CA ALA A 148 -10.34 -6.98 -2.67
C ALA A 148 -8.89 -7.13 -3.14
N GLY A 149 -8.70 -7.18 -4.46
CA GLY A 149 -7.39 -6.99 -5.06
C GLY A 149 -7.26 -5.58 -5.63
N LEU A 150 -6.18 -4.90 -5.29
CA LEU A 150 -5.87 -3.55 -5.75
C LEU A 150 -4.71 -3.60 -6.75
N TRP A 151 -4.96 -3.23 -8.01
CA TRP A 151 -3.93 -3.19 -9.03
C TRP A 151 -2.91 -2.08 -8.79
N LEU A 152 -1.63 -2.42 -9.02
CA LEU A 152 -0.48 -1.52 -8.92
C LEU A 152 0.31 -1.47 -10.23
N GLY A 153 1.16 -0.45 -10.34
CA GLY A 153 2.02 -0.24 -11.49
C GLY A 153 3.31 -1.02 -11.36
N ALA A 154 3.26 -2.35 -11.44
CA ALA A 154 4.45 -3.19 -11.43
C ALA A 154 4.33 -4.40 -12.36
N THR A 155 5.46 -4.75 -12.98
CA THR A 155 5.60 -5.97 -13.80
C THR A 155 6.90 -6.67 -13.48
N ASN A 156 6.98 -7.97 -13.78
CA ASN A 156 8.25 -8.69 -13.62
C ASN A 156 9.34 -8.11 -14.52
N LEU A 157 10.59 -8.24 -14.09
CA LEU A 157 11.76 -7.98 -14.93
C LEU A 157 11.87 -9.03 -16.05
N PRO A 158 12.47 -8.66 -17.21
CA PRO A 158 12.83 -9.63 -18.23
C PRO A 158 13.64 -10.79 -17.66
N GLY A 159 13.22 -12.02 -17.91
CA GLY A 159 13.88 -13.24 -17.40
C GLY A 159 13.52 -13.62 -15.95
N CYS A 160 12.74 -12.81 -15.23
CA CYS A 160 12.40 -13.02 -13.82
C CYS A 160 10.91 -13.33 -13.60
N ARG A 161 10.33 -14.28 -14.33
CA ARG A 161 8.85 -14.46 -14.32
C ARG A 161 8.30 -15.26 -13.13
N SER A 162 9.09 -16.22 -12.67
CA SER A 162 8.95 -16.96 -11.40
C SER A 162 10.02 -16.38 -10.45
N PRO A 163 10.02 -16.56 -9.11
CA PRO A 163 10.99 -15.97 -8.17
C PRO A 163 12.47 -16.36 -8.37
N SER A 164 12.88 -16.73 -9.57
CA SER A 164 14.25 -16.95 -10.03
C SER A 164 15.19 -15.79 -9.70
N CYS A 165 14.68 -14.56 -9.60
CA CYS A 165 15.47 -13.37 -9.24
C CYS A 165 15.32 -12.97 -7.76
N GLY A 166 14.64 -13.79 -6.95
CA GLY A 166 14.37 -13.52 -5.55
C GLY A 166 13.22 -12.52 -5.32
N PRO A 167 12.72 -12.40 -4.09
CA PRO A 167 11.47 -11.69 -3.80
C PRO A 167 11.51 -10.19 -4.14
N PHE A 168 12.67 -9.55 -4.08
CA PHE A 168 12.79 -8.10 -4.28
C PHE A 168 13.38 -7.69 -5.63
N ASN A 169 13.92 -8.63 -6.42
CA ASN A 169 14.46 -8.34 -7.76
C ASN A 169 13.68 -9.06 -8.86
N THR A 170 12.48 -9.57 -8.56
CA THR A 170 11.60 -10.17 -9.58
C THR A 170 10.76 -9.12 -10.29
N PHE A 171 10.39 -8.04 -9.60
CA PHE A 171 9.48 -7.01 -10.10
C PHE A 171 10.11 -5.62 -10.13
N GLN A 172 9.67 -4.80 -11.08
CA GLN A 172 9.97 -3.38 -11.15
C GLN A 172 8.70 -2.55 -11.18
N TRP A 173 8.77 -1.35 -10.60
CA TRP A 173 7.72 -0.35 -10.75
C TRP A 173 7.71 0.21 -12.17
N THR A 174 6.52 0.52 -12.67
CA THR A 174 6.28 0.98 -14.06
C THR A 174 5.78 2.41 -14.13
N ASP A 175 5.59 3.05 -12.97
CA ASP A 175 5.10 4.43 -12.89
C ASP A 175 6.14 5.47 -13.32
N GLY A 176 7.43 5.11 -13.35
CA GLY A 176 8.54 6.01 -13.68
C GLY A 176 8.96 6.94 -12.54
N PHE A 177 8.34 6.84 -11.35
CA PHE A 177 8.61 7.71 -10.20
C PHE A 177 9.01 6.95 -8.94
N THR A 178 8.59 5.69 -8.80
CA THR A 178 8.92 4.86 -7.65
C THR A 178 10.29 4.21 -7.87
N THR A 179 11.15 4.31 -6.85
CA THR A 179 12.50 3.73 -6.89
C THR A 179 12.70 2.74 -5.75
N GLY A 180 13.57 1.74 -5.98
CA GLY A 180 13.89 0.73 -4.99
C GLY A 180 12.71 -0.18 -4.62
N VAL A 181 12.86 -0.88 -3.50
CA VAL A 181 11.98 -1.98 -3.08
C VAL A 181 11.33 -1.73 -1.71
N GLY A 182 11.47 -0.52 -1.15
CA GLY A 182 11.04 -0.21 0.22
C GLY A 182 9.53 -0.32 0.45
N GLY A 183 8.72 -0.28 -0.60
CA GLY A 183 7.28 -0.55 -0.55
C GLY A 183 6.89 -1.97 -0.91
N LEU A 184 7.83 -2.89 -1.09
CA LEU A 184 7.54 -4.31 -1.33
C LEU A 184 7.47 -5.07 -0.01
N LYS A 185 6.29 -5.58 0.32
CA LYS A 185 6.09 -6.56 1.39
C LYS A 185 5.14 -7.64 0.91
N TRP A 186 5.64 -8.85 0.76
CA TRP A 186 4.89 -9.97 0.21
C TRP A 186 4.02 -10.66 1.26
N GLY A 187 2.96 -11.31 0.81
CA GLY A 187 2.27 -12.33 1.59
C GLY A 187 3.17 -13.53 1.86
N VAL A 188 2.74 -14.41 2.77
CA VAL A 188 3.45 -15.64 3.09
C VAL A 188 3.48 -16.53 1.84
N GLY A 189 4.70 -16.84 1.37
CA GLY A 189 4.91 -17.66 0.17
C GLY A 189 4.99 -16.87 -1.14
N GLU A 190 4.79 -15.55 -1.10
CA GLU A 190 4.89 -14.67 -2.26
C GLU A 190 6.29 -14.03 -2.42
N PRO A 191 6.72 -13.68 -3.65
CA PRO A 191 6.09 -14.03 -4.91
C PRO A 191 6.22 -15.54 -5.18
N ASP A 192 5.11 -16.22 -5.46
CA ASP A 192 5.08 -17.68 -5.54
C ASP A 192 5.75 -18.25 -6.81
N GLY A 193 5.80 -19.58 -6.95
CA GLY A 193 6.34 -20.25 -8.13
C GLY A 193 5.43 -20.29 -9.36
N ASN A 194 4.15 -19.88 -9.25
CA ASN A 194 3.13 -20.12 -10.27
C ASN A 194 3.47 -19.46 -11.60
N ASN A 195 3.42 -20.26 -12.66
CA ASN A 195 3.70 -19.81 -14.03
C ASN A 195 2.40 -19.49 -14.76
N TRP A 196 1.87 -18.29 -14.51
CA TRP A 196 0.65 -17.80 -15.16
C TRP A 196 0.80 -17.76 -16.69
N PRO A 197 -0.29 -17.79 -17.49
CA PRO A 197 -0.20 -17.61 -18.95
C PRO A 197 0.33 -16.21 -19.33
N GLY A 198 0.95 -16.08 -20.51
CA GLY A 198 1.49 -14.80 -21.03
C GLY A 198 3.00 -14.62 -20.87
N PRO A 199 3.58 -13.45 -21.18
CA PRO A 199 5.00 -13.15 -20.94
C PRO A 199 5.24 -12.42 -19.61
N THR A 200 4.19 -11.87 -19.00
CA THR A 200 4.29 -10.92 -17.89
C THR A 200 3.47 -11.40 -16.68
N ALA A 201 3.96 -11.09 -15.48
CA ALA A 201 3.26 -11.15 -14.20
C ALA A 201 3.18 -9.74 -13.63
N CYS A 202 2.13 -9.49 -12.86
CA CYS A 202 1.83 -8.21 -12.23
C CYS A 202 1.82 -8.36 -10.71
N ILE A 203 1.79 -7.23 -10.01
CA ILE A 203 1.53 -7.19 -8.57
C ILE A 203 0.13 -6.65 -8.33
N GLN A 204 -0.58 -7.27 -7.40
CA GLN A 204 -1.70 -6.64 -6.71
C GLN A 204 -1.37 -6.45 -5.24
N GLN A 205 -1.92 -5.41 -4.63
CA GLN A 205 -2.00 -5.30 -3.20
C GLN A 205 -3.26 -6.03 -2.72
N PHE A 206 -3.07 -6.94 -1.78
CA PHE A 206 -4.13 -7.71 -1.17
C PHE A 206 -4.78 -6.87 -0.05
N ILE A 207 -6.04 -6.52 -0.24
CA ILE A 207 -6.84 -5.79 0.74
C ILE A 207 -7.71 -6.81 1.44
N ILE A 208 -7.47 -7.04 2.73
CA ILE A 208 -8.15 -8.12 3.47
C ILE A 208 -8.49 -7.66 4.89
N SER A 209 -9.73 -7.90 5.30
CA SER A 209 -10.17 -7.64 6.66
C SER A 209 -9.56 -8.65 7.63
N PRO A 210 -9.15 -8.24 8.85
CA PRO A 210 -8.72 -9.19 9.87
C PRO A 210 -9.82 -10.20 10.25
N ASN A 211 -11.09 -9.84 10.01
CA ASN A 211 -12.26 -10.68 10.27
C ASN A 211 -12.74 -11.43 9.01
N PHE A 212 -11.89 -11.55 7.99
CA PHE A 212 -12.23 -12.23 6.75
C PHE A 212 -12.74 -13.66 7.00
N VAL A 213 -13.84 -13.98 6.34
CA VAL A 213 -14.44 -15.31 6.24
C VAL A 213 -14.70 -15.56 4.76
N ALA A 214 -14.13 -16.65 4.22
CA ALA A 214 -14.26 -16.93 2.80
C ALA A 214 -15.71 -17.27 2.41
N GLY A 215 -16.23 -16.55 1.42
CA GLY A 215 -17.44 -16.88 0.70
C GLY A 215 -17.22 -17.92 -0.41
N ALA A 216 -18.27 -18.19 -1.18
CA ALA A 216 -18.29 -19.25 -2.20
C ALA A 216 -17.24 -19.07 -3.33
N ASN A 217 -16.80 -17.83 -3.58
CA ASN A 217 -15.85 -17.48 -4.65
C ASN A 217 -14.47 -17.07 -4.11
N GLU A 218 -14.20 -17.38 -2.85
CA GLU A 218 -13.01 -16.91 -2.15
C GLU A 218 -12.27 -18.10 -1.53
N PHE A 219 -10.94 -17.99 -1.43
CA PHE A 219 -10.13 -19.07 -0.90
C PHE A 219 -9.85 -18.87 0.59
N ALA A 220 -10.29 -19.81 1.42
CA ALA A 220 -10.12 -19.75 2.89
C ALA A 220 -8.65 -19.60 3.32
N GLY A 221 -7.71 -20.13 2.52
CA GLY A 221 -6.27 -20.03 2.79
C GLY A 221 -5.73 -18.60 2.78
N TRP A 222 -6.41 -17.63 2.17
CA TRP A 222 -5.97 -16.23 2.16
C TRP A 222 -5.82 -15.64 3.56
N LYS A 223 -6.64 -16.07 4.53
CA LYS A 223 -6.55 -15.61 5.92
C LYS A 223 -5.22 -15.94 6.59
N GLY A 224 -4.59 -17.06 6.22
CA GLY A 224 -3.30 -17.48 6.74
C GLY A 224 -2.12 -16.94 5.92
N ALA A 225 -2.35 -16.60 4.65
CA ALA A 225 -1.30 -16.18 3.73
C ALA A 225 -1.09 -14.66 3.69
N PHE A 226 -2.15 -13.87 3.89
CA PHE A 226 -2.12 -12.41 3.70
C PHE A 226 -2.62 -11.66 4.92
N VAL A 227 -1.92 -10.57 5.26
CA VAL A 227 -2.48 -9.48 6.07
C VAL A 227 -2.74 -8.26 5.20
N ASN A 228 -3.55 -7.31 5.68
CA ASN A 228 -3.92 -6.14 4.89
C ASN A 228 -2.68 -5.39 4.38
N GLY A 229 -2.64 -5.16 3.08
CA GLY A 229 -1.59 -4.40 2.42
C GLY A 229 -0.42 -5.23 1.90
N ASP A 230 -0.45 -6.54 2.09
CA ASP A 230 0.52 -7.47 1.51
C ASP A 230 0.44 -7.49 -0.01
N LEU A 231 1.56 -7.76 -0.65
CA LEU A 231 1.65 -7.88 -2.09
C LEU A 231 1.53 -9.35 -2.49
N ASP A 232 0.92 -9.54 -3.66
CA ASP A 232 0.64 -10.83 -4.27
C ASP A 232 1.08 -10.79 -5.73
N LYS A 233 1.84 -11.80 -6.16
CA LYS A 233 2.18 -11.96 -7.57
C LYS A 233 0.98 -12.56 -8.29
N TYR A 234 0.53 -11.87 -9.33
CA TYR A 234 -0.66 -12.30 -10.05
C TYR A 234 -0.53 -12.23 -11.57
N ALA A 235 -1.41 -12.95 -12.27
CA ALA A 235 -1.57 -12.76 -13.71
C ALA A 235 -2.10 -11.33 -13.99
N CYS A 236 -1.61 -10.67 -15.03
CA CYS A 236 -2.05 -9.30 -15.35
C CYS A 236 -3.48 -9.22 -15.95
N VAL A 237 -4.08 -10.37 -16.25
CA VAL A 237 -5.31 -10.53 -17.03
C VAL A 237 -6.50 -10.83 -16.14
N SER A 238 -7.69 -10.82 -16.74
CA SER A 238 -8.94 -11.27 -16.12
C SER A 238 -9.32 -12.69 -16.54
N PRO A 239 -10.14 -13.40 -15.73
CA PRO A 239 -10.62 -13.00 -14.41
C PRO A 239 -9.50 -13.03 -13.35
N ALA A 240 -9.55 -12.11 -12.40
CA ALA A 240 -8.62 -12.04 -11.29
C ALA A 240 -9.32 -12.22 -9.94
N TYR A 241 -8.65 -12.91 -9.02
CA TYR A 241 -9.04 -13.00 -7.62
C TYR A 241 -8.17 -12.08 -6.75
N PRO A 242 -8.71 -11.51 -5.66
CA PRO A 242 -10.12 -11.48 -5.28
C PRO A 242 -10.99 -10.79 -6.34
N TYR A 243 -12.28 -11.18 -6.44
CA TYR A 243 -13.17 -10.70 -7.50
C TYR A 243 -13.50 -9.21 -7.41
N THR A 244 -13.54 -8.65 -6.20
CA THR A 244 -13.65 -7.20 -6.00
C THR A 244 -12.36 -6.55 -6.45
N ARG A 245 -12.42 -5.71 -7.50
CA ARG A 245 -11.23 -5.08 -8.08
C ARG A 245 -11.16 -3.59 -7.76
N MET A 246 -9.99 -3.18 -7.28
CA MET A 246 -9.61 -1.80 -7.05
C MET A 246 -8.34 -1.49 -7.84
N TYR A 247 -7.96 -0.22 -7.88
CA TYR A 247 -6.71 0.22 -8.48
C TYR A 247 -6.22 1.50 -7.82
N ALA A 248 -4.90 1.69 -7.78
CA ALA A 248 -4.28 2.91 -7.27
C ALA A 248 -3.54 3.66 -8.38
N CYS A 249 -3.92 4.93 -8.57
CA CYS A 249 -3.31 5.82 -9.54
C CYS A 249 -2.40 6.82 -8.85
N GLY A 250 -1.27 7.15 -9.47
CA GLY A 250 -0.30 8.11 -8.97
C GLY A 250 0.02 9.21 -9.98
N LYS A 251 0.18 10.44 -9.49
CA LYS A 251 0.65 11.59 -10.29
C LYS A 251 1.42 12.58 -9.44
N VAL A 252 2.20 13.43 -10.09
CA VAL A 252 2.93 14.52 -9.43
C VAL A 252 1.95 15.59 -8.92
N GLY A 253 2.17 16.09 -7.71
CA GLY A 253 1.41 17.21 -7.15
C GLY A 253 1.65 18.51 -7.92
N VAL A 254 0.58 19.27 -8.13
CA VAL A 254 0.64 20.54 -8.87
C VAL A 254 0.96 21.68 -7.92
N ARG A 255 1.76 22.65 -8.37
CA ARG A 255 1.89 23.92 -7.63
C ARG A 255 0.58 24.69 -7.75
N GLN A 256 0.02 25.08 -6.61
CA GLN A 256 -1.10 26.02 -6.52
C GLN A 256 -0.59 27.42 -6.22
#